data_AF-W2SWV6-F1
#
_entry.id   AF-W2SWV6-F1
#
_cell.length_a   1.000
_cell.length_b   1.000
_cell.length_c   1.000
_cell.angle_alpha   90.00
_cell.angle_beta   90.00
_cell.angle_gamma   90.00
#
_symmetry.space_group_name_H-M   'P 1'
#
loop_
_entity.id
_entity.type
_entity.pdbx_description
1 polymer ?
#
loop_
_entity_poly.entity_id
_entity_poly.type
_entity_poly.pdbx_seq_one_letter_code
_entity_poly.pdbx_strand_id
1 'polypeptide(L)'
;MEEETCGWFILNEGILKVWEGVCALLVDNDVHFFKVRDGRIFGITLENAAVTEMISDGYWSCVEVTGKLEKGNGSFYYHADSPRNAYTMLQHTLDFSKECISSLLVRLDPDPLRCRDIDWISERITTWSQFGRYFCSEAQVVLDSNMPL
;
A
#
# COMPACT_ATOMS: atom_id res chain seq x y z
N MET A 1 17.65 17.75 14.50
CA MET A 1 18.06 16.45 13.92
C MET A 1 17.10 16.27 12.76
N GLU A 2 17.51 16.70 11.57
CA GLU A 2 16.68 16.62 10.36
C GLU A 2 16.63 15.15 9.95
N GLU A 3 15.44 14.55 9.98
CA GLU A 3 15.25 13.11 9.79
C GLU A 3 15.60 12.66 8.35
N GLU A 4 16.48 11.68 8.23
CA GLU A 4 17.20 11.22 7.02
C GLU A 4 16.36 10.52 5.93
N THR A 5 15.02 10.65 5.88
CA THR A 5 14.20 9.85 4.93
C THR A 5 13.06 10.60 4.24
N CYS A 6 13.18 11.92 4.03
CA CYS A 6 12.15 12.85 3.53
C CYS A 6 11.36 12.50 2.24
N GLY A 7 11.51 11.33 1.63
CA GLY A 7 10.75 10.90 0.46
C GLY A 7 10.12 9.50 0.50
N TRP A 8 10.30 8.73 1.58
CA TRP A 8 9.81 7.33 1.65
C TRP A 8 8.93 7.04 2.85
N PHE A 9 9.33 7.48 4.05
CA PHE A 9 8.52 7.35 5.25
C PHE A 9 8.90 8.38 6.32
N ILE A 10 8.14 8.40 7.42
CA ILE A 10 8.47 9.00 8.71
C ILE A 10 8.07 7.97 9.77
N LEU A 11 8.93 7.71 10.75
CA LEU A 11 8.61 6.84 11.89
C LEU A 11 8.69 7.66 13.17
N ASN A 12 7.55 7.86 13.83
CA ASN A 12 7.48 8.60 15.08
C ASN A 12 6.64 7.84 16.11
N GLU A 13 7.19 7.59 17.29
CA GLU A 13 6.50 6.89 18.41
C GLU A 13 5.83 5.56 18.01
N GLY A 14 6.44 4.81 17.07
CA GLY A 14 5.92 3.54 16.56
C GLY A 14 4.90 3.66 15.43
N ILE A 15 4.47 4.87 15.10
CA ILE A 15 3.62 5.15 13.94
C ILE A 15 4.50 5.34 12.71
N LEU A 16 4.44 4.37 11.79
CA LEU A 16 5.11 4.42 10.51
C LEU A 16 4.18 5.05 9.47
N LYS A 17 4.54 6.25 9.01
CA LYS A 17 3.83 6.98 7.97
C LYS A 17 4.57 6.83 6.65
N VAL A 18 3.98 6.19 5.65
CA VAL A 18 4.58 6.04 4.31
C VAL A 18 4.07 7.11 3.34
N TRP A 19 4.87 7.42 2.32
CA TRP A 19 4.50 8.37 1.26
C TRP A 19 3.95 7.66 0.02
N GLU A 20 3.38 8.45 -0.89
CA GLU A 20 2.84 7.97 -2.17
C GLU A 20 3.82 7.08 -2.95
N GLY A 21 3.31 5.95 -3.43
CA GLY A 21 4.02 4.97 -4.23
C GLY A 21 4.98 4.10 -3.42
N VAL A 22 5.03 4.24 -2.10
CA VAL A 22 5.89 3.44 -1.21
C VAL A 22 5.08 2.31 -0.58
N CYS A 23 5.59 1.10 -0.70
CA CYS A 23 5.10 -0.07 0.03
C CYS A 23 6.02 -0.31 1.22
N ALA A 24 5.46 -0.42 2.42
CA ALA A 24 6.14 -0.94 3.59
C ALA A 24 5.68 -2.38 3.83
N LEU A 25 6.63 -3.30 3.92
CA LEU A 25 6.45 -4.69 4.29
C LEU A 25 7.13 -4.91 5.65
N LEU A 26 6.34 -5.23 6.67
CA LEU A 26 6.80 -5.62 7.99
C LEU A 26 6.92 -7.14 8.08
N VAL A 27 8.13 -7.65 8.33
CA VAL A 27 8.41 -9.08 8.55
C VAL A 27 9.41 -9.20 9.69
N ASP A 28 9.11 -10.03 10.69
CA ASP A 28 10.00 -10.33 11.82
C ASP A 28 10.61 -9.10 12.56
N ASN A 29 9.86 -7.99 12.60
CA ASN A 29 10.22 -6.66 13.14
C ASN A 29 11.10 -5.77 12.23
N ASP A 30 11.45 -6.23 11.04
CA ASP A 30 12.10 -5.41 10.03
C ASP A 30 11.06 -4.84 9.09
N VAL A 31 11.25 -3.58 8.68
CA VAL A 31 10.42 -2.94 7.67
C VAL A 31 11.22 -2.80 6.39
N HIS A 32 10.77 -3.51 5.36
CA HIS A 32 11.27 -3.36 4.01
C HIS A 32 10.39 -2.37 3.27
N PHE A 33 10.99 -1.28 2.80
CA PHE A 33 10.30 -0.33 1.94
C PHE A 33 10.65 -0.61 0.50
N PHE A 34 9.65 -0.54 -0.37
CA PHE A 34 9.80 -0.71 -1.80
C PHE A 34 9.14 0.45 -2.56
N LYS A 35 9.74 0.85 -3.68
CA LYS A 35 9.18 1.86 -4.59
C LYS A 35 9.45 1.49 -6.04
N VAL A 36 8.42 1.63 -6.88
CA VAL A 36 8.57 1.46 -8.32
C VAL A 36 8.95 2.80 -8.96
N ARG A 37 10.04 2.83 -9.72
CA ARG A 37 10.44 3.95 -10.58
C ARG A 37 10.97 3.42 -11.91
N ASP A 38 10.42 3.91 -13.01
CA ASP A 38 10.77 3.50 -14.39
C ASP A 38 10.76 1.97 -14.60
N GLY A 39 9.77 1.30 -14.02
CA GLY A 39 9.60 -0.15 -14.09
C GLY A 39 10.60 -0.96 -13.27
N ARG A 40 11.42 -0.30 -12.44
CA ARG A 40 12.37 -0.94 -11.52
C ARG A 40 11.91 -0.78 -10.09
N ILE A 41 12.19 -1.78 -9.26
CA ILE A 41 11.92 -1.74 -7.83
C ILE A 41 13.21 -1.34 -7.11
N PHE A 42 13.09 -0.32 -6.28
CA PHE A 42 14.10 0.10 -5.34
C PHE A 42 13.64 -0.32 -3.95
N GLY A 43 14.58 -0.71 -3.09
CA GLY A 43 14.26 -1.10 -1.73
C GLY A 43 15.27 -0.60 -0.71
N ILE A 44 14.77 -0.27 0.48
CA ILE A 44 15.56 0.03 1.68
C ILE A 44 14.98 -0.76 2.86
N THR A 45 15.81 -1.11 3.84
CA THR A 45 15.37 -1.85 5.02
C THR A 45 15.62 -1.01 6.27
N LEU A 46 14.63 -0.95 7.15
CA LEU A 46 14.77 -0.45 8.51
C LEU A 46 14.69 -1.63 9.46
N GLU A 47 15.82 -1.95 10.10
CA GLU A 47 15.93 -3.09 11.00
C GLU A 47 15.37 -2.78 12.39
N ASN A 48 14.72 -3.77 13.02
CA ASN A 48 14.15 -3.67 14.37
C ASN A 48 13.26 -2.42 14.57
N ALA A 49 12.46 -2.10 13.55
CA ALA A 49 11.55 -0.98 13.60
C ALA A 49 10.43 -1.33 14.59
N ALA A 50 10.36 -0.61 15.72
CA ALA A 50 9.32 -0.77 16.73
C ALA A 50 7.96 -0.21 16.24
N VAL A 51 7.48 -0.71 15.10
CA VAL A 51 6.25 -0.26 14.44
C VAL A 51 5.04 -0.89 15.12
N THR A 52 4.16 -0.03 15.60
CA THR A 52 2.87 -0.41 16.18
C THR A 52 1.71 -0.13 15.23
N GLU A 53 1.89 0.83 14.32
CA GLU A 53 0.87 1.24 13.35
C GLU A 53 1.51 1.67 12.03
N MET A 54 0.86 1.34 10.91
CA MET A 54 1.24 1.83 9.58
C MET A 54 0.11 2.68 8.99
N ILE A 55 0.44 3.91 8.60
CA ILE A 55 -0.49 4.89 8.03
C ILE A 55 0.12 5.54 6.78
N SER A 56 -0.69 6.35 6.09
CA SER A 56 -0.23 7.19 4.98
C SER A 56 -1.00 8.50 4.93
N ASP A 57 -0.38 9.51 4.31
CA ASP A 57 -0.99 10.82 3.98
C ASP A 57 -1.14 11.01 2.48
N GLY A 58 -1.29 9.91 1.75
CA GLY A 58 -1.32 10.01 0.31
C GLY A 58 -2.67 10.52 -0.17
N TYR A 59 -2.66 11.04 -1.39
CA TYR A 59 -3.81 11.69 -1.99
C TYR A 59 -4.98 10.73 -2.22
N TRP A 60 -6.21 11.24 -2.19
CA TRP A 60 -7.41 10.49 -2.53
C TRP A 60 -7.41 9.82 -3.91
N SER A 61 -6.61 10.36 -4.83
CA SER A 61 -6.41 9.82 -6.17
C SER A 61 -5.60 8.51 -6.17
N CYS A 62 -4.95 8.18 -5.07
CA CYS A 62 -4.26 6.93 -4.84
C CYS A 62 -5.16 5.91 -4.13
N VAL A 63 -4.67 4.67 -4.02
CA VAL A 63 -5.40 3.57 -3.38
C VAL A 63 -4.56 2.99 -2.27
N GLU A 64 -5.13 2.87 -1.09
CA GLU A 64 -4.50 2.16 0.02
C GLU A 64 -4.72 0.66 -0.15
N VAL A 65 -3.63 -0.08 -0.27
CA VAL A 65 -3.64 -1.53 -0.35
C VAL A 65 -2.91 -2.05 0.89
N THR A 66 -3.66 -2.70 1.79
CA THR A 66 -3.09 -3.28 3.01
C THR A 66 -3.37 -4.76 3.05
N GLY A 67 -2.46 -5.52 3.65
CA GLY A 67 -2.64 -6.95 3.74
C GLY A 67 -1.82 -7.61 4.83
N LYS A 68 -2.20 -8.85 5.12
CA LYS A 68 -1.49 -9.75 6.02
C LYS A 68 -0.99 -10.95 5.24
N LEU A 69 0.17 -11.45 5.62
CA LEU A 69 0.74 -12.66 5.05
C LEU A 69 0.25 -13.89 5.84
N GLU A 70 0.34 -15.08 5.26
CA GLU A 70 -0.14 -16.33 5.88
C GLU A 70 0.74 -16.83 7.03
N LYS A 71 2.06 -16.62 6.95
CA LYS A 71 3.02 -17.15 7.92
C LYS A 71 3.63 -15.98 8.71
N GLY A 72 3.80 -16.17 10.01
CA GLY A 72 4.36 -15.15 10.90
C GLY A 72 3.49 -13.89 11.07
N ASN A 73 4.07 -12.85 11.65
CA ASN A 73 3.43 -11.54 11.85
C ASN A 73 3.64 -10.60 10.65
N GLY A 74 3.69 -11.17 9.44
CA GLY A 74 3.92 -10.43 8.21
C GLY A 74 2.72 -9.56 7.83
N SER A 75 2.95 -8.28 7.58
CA SER A 75 1.92 -7.38 7.04
C SER A 75 2.53 -6.34 6.12
N PHE A 76 1.72 -5.79 5.23
CA PHE A 76 2.15 -4.70 4.38
C PHE A 76 1.12 -3.59 4.30
N TYR A 77 1.65 -2.39 4.07
CA TYR A 77 0.89 -1.20 3.76
C TYR A 77 1.45 -0.61 2.48
N TYR A 78 0.61 -0.38 1.48
CA TYR A 78 1.02 0.22 0.21
C TYR A 78 0.08 1.35 -0.19
N HIS A 79 0.66 2.53 -0.42
CA HIS A 79 -0.08 3.65 -0.97
C HIS A 79 0.13 3.69 -2.49
N ALA A 80 -0.78 3.05 -3.23
CA ALA A 80 -0.62 2.77 -4.64
C ALA A 80 -1.00 3.96 -5.53
N ASP A 81 -0.06 4.37 -6.40
CA ASP A 81 -0.21 5.45 -7.37
C ASP A 81 -0.90 4.99 -8.66
N SER A 82 -0.72 3.73 -9.04
CA SER A 82 -1.35 3.14 -10.23
C SER A 82 -1.57 1.63 -10.08
N PRO A 83 -2.59 1.06 -10.75
CA PRO A 83 -2.82 -0.39 -10.76
C PRO A 83 -1.61 -1.17 -11.29
N ARG A 84 -0.94 -0.67 -12.33
CA ARG A 84 0.24 -1.32 -12.93
C ARG A 84 1.39 -1.45 -11.93
N ASN A 85 1.72 -0.36 -11.23
CA ASN A 85 2.75 -0.38 -10.21
C ASN A 85 2.33 -1.27 -9.04
N ALA A 86 1.05 -1.26 -8.67
CA ALA A 86 0.54 -2.13 -7.62
C ALA A 86 0.67 -3.61 -7.93
N TYR A 87 0.40 -4.04 -9.16
CA TYR A 87 0.63 -5.42 -9.58
C TYR A 87 2.10 -5.80 -9.43
N THR A 88 3.00 -4.95 -9.95
CA THR A 88 4.44 -5.17 -9.87
C THR A 88 4.93 -5.22 -8.43
N MET A 89 4.39 -4.32 -7.58
CA MET A 89 4.74 -4.21 -6.17
C MET A 89 4.29 -5.44 -5.39
N LEU A 90 3.02 -5.84 -5.49
CA LEU A 90 2.53 -7.00 -4.74
C LEU A 90 3.21 -8.29 -5.19
N GLN A 91 3.45 -8.49 -6.49
CA GLN A 91 4.24 -9.64 -6.95
C GLN A 91 5.61 -9.68 -6.29
N HIS A 92 6.32 -8.54 -6.27
CA HIS A 92 7.61 -8.45 -5.62
C HIS A 92 7.54 -8.71 -4.11
N THR A 93 6.56 -8.14 -3.42
CA THR A 93 6.35 -8.34 -1.98
C THR A 93 6.17 -9.82 -1.65
N LEU A 94 5.40 -10.57 -2.45
CA LEU A 94 5.18 -12.01 -2.26
C LEU A 94 6.40 -12.85 -2.62
N ASP A 95 7.11 -12.51 -3.70
CA ASP A 95 8.35 -13.17 -4.08
C ASP A 95 9.45 -12.95 -3.01
N PHE A 96 9.50 -11.74 -2.44
CA PHE A 96 10.46 -11.37 -1.40
C PHE A 96 10.18 -12.11 -0.09
N SER A 97 8.93 -12.09 0.40
CA SER A 97 8.56 -12.77 1.64
C SER A 97 8.48 -14.30 1.50
N LYS A 98 8.28 -14.79 0.27
CA LYS A 98 7.96 -16.20 -0.04
C LYS A 98 6.67 -16.67 0.65
N GLU A 99 5.70 -15.76 0.76
CA GLU A 99 4.43 -16.01 1.42
C GLU A 99 3.22 -15.67 0.56
N CYS A 100 2.07 -16.21 0.96
CA CYS A 100 0.77 -15.90 0.40
C CYS A 100 0.07 -14.80 1.23
N ILE A 101 -0.89 -14.11 0.62
CA ILE A 101 -1.72 -13.12 1.31
C ILE A 101 -2.90 -13.82 1.98
N SER A 102 -3.02 -13.68 3.30
CA SER A 102 -4.14 -14.21 4.08
C SER A 102 -5.34 -13.27 4.13
N SER A 103 -5.11 -11.97 4.05
CA SER A 103 -6.16 -10.95 3.95
C SER A 103 -5.68 -9.76 3.15
N LEU A 104 -6.52 -9.23 2.27
CA LEU A 104 -6.24 -8.05 1.46
C LEU A 104 -7.38 -7.05 1.56
N LEU A 105 -7.04 -5.80 1.81
CA LEU A 105 -7.95 -4.67 1.80
C LEU A 105 -7.48 -3.66 0.76
N VAL A 106 -8.41 -3.23 -0.08
CA VAL A 106 -8.21 -2.18 -1.08
C VAL A 106 -9.17 -1.05 -0.72
N ARG A 107 -8.64 0.07 -0.22
CA ARG A 107 -9.41 1.25 0.18
C ARG A 107 -9.16 2.38 -0.81
N LEU A 108 -10.23 2.90 -1.41
CA LEU A 108 -10.17 3.99 -2.39
C LEU A 108 -11.30 4.99 -2.21
N ASP A 109 -11.07 6.21 -2.69
CA ASP A 109 -12.06 7.28 -2.69
C ASP A 109 -12.80 7.36 -4.04
N PRO A 110 -14.12 7.11 -4.08
CA PRO A 110 -14.94 7.30 -5.28
C PRO A 110 -15.71 8.63 -5.29
N ASP A 111 -15.37 9.61 -4.43
CA ASP A 111 -16.16 10.82 -4.21
C ASP A 111 -16.38 11.60 -5.53
N PRO A 112 -17.63 11.63 -6.05
CA PRO A 112 -17.94 12.31 -7.29
C PRO A 112 -17.81 13.84 -7.19
N LEU A 113 -17.73 14.39 -5.97
CA LEU A 113 -17.42 15.80 -5.76
C LEU A 113 -15.95 16.11 -6.06
N ARG A 114 -15.06 15.12 -5.92
CA ARG A 114 -13.64 15.22 -6.27
C ARG A 114 -13.40 14.93 -7.76
N CYS A 115 -14.12 13.97 -8.33
CA CYS A 115 -14.09 13.66 -9.76
C CYS A 115 -15.51 13.49 -10.34
N ARG A 116 -16.00 14.46 -11.11
CA ARG A 116 -17.33 14.41 -11.73
C ARG A 116 -17.38 13.57 -13.00
N ASP A 117 -16.75 12.41 -12.97
CA ASP A 117 -16.68 11.47 -14.09
C ASP A 117 -17.09 10.07 -13.60
N ILE A 118 -18.35 9.73 -13.87
CA ILE A 118 -18.95 8.47 -13.40
C ILE A 118 -18.32 7.26 -14.08
N ASP A 119 -17.94 7.39 -15.35
CA ASP A 119 -17.32 6.30 -16.11
C ASP A 119 -15.94 6.01 -15.55
N TRP A 120 -15.16 7.06 -15.27
CA TRP A 120 -13.86 6.94 -14.61
C TRP A 120 -13.97 6.33 -13.21
N ILE A 121 -14.92 6.77 -12.37
CA ILE A 121 -15.14 6.20 -11.03
C ILE A 121 -15.46 4.71 -11.13
N SER A 122 -16.37 4.35 -12.05
CA SER A 122 -16.80 2.97 -12.25
C SER A 122 -15.65 2.09 -12.73
N GLU A 123 -14.85 2.57 -13.68
CA GLU A 123 -13.64 1.88 -14.17
C GLU A 123 -12.60 1.71 -13.05
N ARG A 124 -12.37 2.75 -12.26
CA ARG A 124 -11.45 2.72 -11.12
C ARG A 124 -11.86 1.67 -10.09
N ILE A 125 -13.11 1.67 -9.64
CA ILE A 125 -13.63 0.67 -8.69
C ILE A 125 -13.48 -0.74 -9.26
N THR A 126 -13.85 -0.94 -10.53
CA THR A 126 -13.76 -2.24 -11.20
C THR A 126 -12.32 -2.73 -11.28
N THR A 127 -11.41 -1.87 -11.69
CA THR A 127 -9.98 -2.17 -11.85
C THR A 127 -9.36 -2.59 -10.51
N TRP A 128 -9.59 -1.82 -9.45
CA TRP A 128 -9.03 -2.11 -8.13
C TRP A 128 -9.69 -3.31 -7.44
N SER A 129 -10.97 -3.58 -7.74
CA SER A 129 -11.64 -4.81 -7.30
C SER A 129 -11.05 -6.05 -7.96
N GLN A 130 -10.78 -5.99 -9.27
CA GLN A 130 -10.14 -7.09 -10.00
C GLN A 130 -8.71 -7.31 -9.52
N PHE A 131 -7.95 -6.23 -9.29
CA PHE A 131 -6.63 -6.30 -8.68
C PHE A 131 -6.65 -7.02 -7.33
N GLY A 132 -7.56 -6.64 -6.42
CA GLY A 132 -7.65 -7.30 -5.12
C GLY A 132 -7.91 -8.80 -5.26
N ARG A 133 -8.92 -9.17 -6.07
CA ARG A 133 -9.31 -10.57 -6.32
C ARG A 133 -8.23 -11.40 -7.00
N TYR A 134 -7.35 -10.78 -7.77
CA TYR A 134 -6.23 -11.48 -8.40
C TYR A 134 -5.24 -12.02 -7.35
N PHE A 135 -4.98 -11.26 -6.28
CA PHE A 135 -4.02 -11.64 -5.26
C PHE A 135 -4.64 -12.36 -4.06
N CYS A 136 -5.91 -12.13 -3.76
CA CYS A 136 -6.61 -12.75 -2.64
C CYS A 136 -8.09 -12.91 -2.97
N SER A 137 -8.63 -14.14 -2.92
CA SER A 137 -10.05 -14.39 -3.23
C SER A 137 -11.00 -13.67 -2.28
N GLU A 138 -10.58 -13.50 -1.02
CA GLU A 138 -11.32 -12.81 0.04
C GLU A 138 -10.99 -11.31 0.13
N ALA A 139 -10.41 -10.73 -0.94
CA ALA A 139 -10.07 -9.32 -0.95
C ALA A 139 -11.31 -8.44 -0.74
N GLN A 140 -11.19 -7.49 0.20
CA GLN A 140 -12.22 -6.51 0.50
C GLN A 140 -11.93 -5.20 -0.21
N VAL A 141 -12.97 -4.58 -0.76
CA VAL A 141 -12.90 -3.25 -1.34
C VAL A 141 -13.73 -2.31 -0.48
N VAL A 142 -13.08 -1.27 0.05
CA VAL A 142 -13.72 -0.23 0.86
C VAL A 142 -13.72 1.08 0.10
N LEU A 143 -14.92 1.63 -0.05
CA LEU A 143 -15.14 2.95 -0.63
C LEU A 143 -15.15 3.97 0.50
N ASP A 144 -14.20 4.90 0.49
CA ASP A 144 -14.04 5.88 1.57
C ASP A 144 -13.84 7.30 1.04
N SER A 145 -14.88 8.12 1.19
CA SER A 145 -14.87 9.53 0.79
C SER A 145 -14.12 10.45 1.77
N ASN A 146 -13.61 9.93 2.88
CA ASN A 146 -12.84 10.67 3.88
C ASN A 146 -11.32 10.48 3.72
N MET A 147 -10.85 9.93 2.59
CA MET A 147 -9.41 9.88 2.33
C MET A 147 -8.81 11.30 2.28
N PRO A 148 -7.55 11.47 2.70
CA PRO A 148 -6.85 12.76 2.70
C PRO A 148 -6.89 13.47 1.34
N LEU A 149 -6.91 14.80 1.36
CA LEU A 149 -6.97 15.65 0.17
C LEU A 149 -5.65 15.72 -0.59
#